data_AF-A0A820G501-F1
#
_entry.id   AF-A0A820G501-F1
#
_cell.length_a   1.000
_cell.length_b   1.000
_cell.length_c   1.000
_cell.angle_alpha   90.00
_cell.angle_beta   90.00
_cell.angle_gamma   90.00
#
_symmetry.space_group_name_H-M   'P 1'
#
loop_
_entity.id
_entity.type
_entity.pdbx_description
1 polymer ?
#
loop_
_entity_poly.entity_id
_entity_poly.type
_entity_poly.pdbx_seq_one_letter_code
_entity_poly.pdbx_strand_id
1 'polypeptide(L)' 'RWWYPSGQMIQPLNYASHDRFYKDYSHGIRLINRMVTINGQWYDLYDVLQHKTFASLISDEGPFNATQMYT' A
#
# COMPACT_ATOMS: atom_id res chain seq x y z
N ARG A 1 -6.05 19.39 7.18
CA ARG A 1 -5.60 18.67 5.97
C ARG A 1 -4.08 18.69 5.98
N TRP A 2 -3.40 17.59 5.64
CA TRP A 2 -1.93 17.47 5.62
C TRP A 2 -1.31 18.09 4.35
N TRP A 3 -1.62 19.36 4.10
CA TRP A 3 -1.20 20.10 2.92
C TRP A 3 -0.92 21.55 3.34
N TYR A 4 0.12 22.17 2.79
CA TYR A 4 0.29 23.61 2.92
C TYR A 4 -0.88 24.35 2.25
N PRO A 5 -1.20 25.59 2.64
CA PRO A 5 -2.18 26.42 1.92
C PRO A 5 -1.88 26.58 0.43
N SER A 6 -0.61 26.42 0.03
CA SER A 6 -0.15 26.41 -1.37
C SER A 6 -0.48 25.12 -2.14
N GLY A 7 -1.01 24.08 -1.48
CA GLY A 7 -1.27 22.77 -2.09
C GLY A 7 -0.06 21.85 -2.17
N GLN A 8 1.09 22.23 -1.60
CA GLN A 8 2.25 21.34 -1.48
C GLN A 8 2.06 20.35 -0.33
N MET A 9 2.46 19.09 -0.54
CA MET A 9 2.48 18.07 0.50
C MET A 9 3.52 18.44 1.56
N ILE A 10 3.15 18.38 2.84
CA ILE A 10 4.07 18.65 3.96
C ILE A 10 5.11 17.54 4.09
N GLN A 11 4.74 16.31 3.73
CA GLN A 11 5.65 15.18 3.61
C GLN A 11 5.49 14.58 2.21
N PRO A 12 6.54 14.62 1.37
CA PRO A 12 6.54 13.91 0.10
C PRO A 12 6.53 12.39 0.35
N LEU A 13 6.10 11.62 -0.65
CA LEU A 13 6.10 10.16 -0.58
C LEU A 13 7.49 9.64 -0.23
N ASN A 14 7.61 8.91 0.88
CA ASN A 14 8.88 8.37 1.35
C ASN A 14 8.74 6.87 1.61
N TYR A 15 9.16 6.08 0.64
CA TYR A 15 9.10 4.61 0.68
C TYR A 15 10.24 3.97 1.48
N ALA A 16 11.30 4.73 1.79
CA ALA A 16 12.54 4.18 2.33
C ALA A 16 12.68 4.35 3.85
N SER A 17 12.10 5.41 4.44
CA SER A 17 12.24 5.65 5.87
C SER A 17 11.06 5.17 6.71
N HIS A 18 9.94 4.73 6.11
CA HIS A 18 8.80 4.15 6.84
C HIS A 18 8.85 2.62 6.79
N ASP A 19 9.97 2.05 7.24
CA ASP A 19 10.07 0.61 7.41
C ASP A 19 9.31 0.14 8.67
N ARG A 20 9.23 -1.18 8.87
CA ARG A 20 8.60 -1.80 10.04
C ARG A 20 9.20 -1.40 11.41
N PHE A 21 10.39 -0.79 11.43
CA PHE A 21 11.08 -0.34 12.64
C PHE A 21 10.93 1.17 12.88
N TYR A 22 10.50 1.92 11.85
CA TYR A 22 10.20 3.33 11.96
C TYR A 22 8.95 3.57 12.81
N LYS A 23 9.05 4.49 13.76
CA LYS A 23 7.94 4.89 14.64
C LYS A 23 7.59 6.35 14.40
N ASP A 24 6.49 6.57 13.70
CA ASP A 24 5.79 7.85 13.71
C ASP A 24 4.42 7.70 14.39
N TYR A 25 3.81 8.83 14.78
CA TYR A 25 2.49 8.84 15.43
C TYR A 25 1.34 8.45 14.47
N SER A 26 1.62 8.17 13.20
CA SER A 26 0.66 7.76 12.16
C SER A 26 0.71 6.26 11.84
N HIS A 27 1.67 5.50 12.37
CA HIS A 27 1.73 4.06 12.23
C HIS A 27 0.59 3.40 13.02
N GLY A 28 -0.45 3.00 12.30
CA GLY A 28 -1.54 2.19 12.82
C GLY A 28 -1.58 0.84 12.13
N ILE A 29 -1.81 -0.23 12.90
CA ILE A 29 -2.08 -1.56 12.32
C ILE A 29 -3.53 -1.56 11.83
N ARG A 30 -3.73 -1.88 10.55
CA ARG A 30 -5.06 -2.16 9.99
C ARG A 30 -5.15 -3.65 9.70
N LEU A 31 -6.15 -4.30 10.26
CA LEU A 31 -6.52 -5.65 9.86
C LEU A 31 -7.25 -5.57 8.53
N ILE A 32 -6.78 -6.32 7.55
CA ILE A 32 -7.37 -6.41 6.21
C ILE A 32 -7.69 -7.87 5.90
N ASN A 33 -8.84 -8.11 5.28
CA ASN A 33 -9.13 -9.43 4.70
C ASN A 33 -8.27 -9.60 3.44
N ARG A 34 -7.56 -10.73 3.36
CA ARG A 34 -6.70 -11.05 2.21
C ARG A 34 -7.45 -11.66 1.03
N MET A 35 -8.70 -12.06 1.22
CA MET A 35 -9.49 -12.67 0.16
C MET A 35 -10.28 -11.59 -0.60
N VAL A 36 -10.07 -11.48 -1.91
CA VAL A 36 -10.76 -10.50 -2.78
C VAL A 36 -11.43 -11.19 -3.96
N THR A 37 -12.50 -10.59 -4.49
CA THR A 37 -13.13 -11.04 -5.75
C THR A 37 -12.84 -10.07 -6.88
N ILE A 38 -12.42 -10.59 -8.03
CA ILE A 38 -12.27 -9.83 -9.28
C ILE A 38 -13.06 -10.60 -10.35
N ASN A 39 -14.07 -9.96 -10.94
CA ASN A 39 -14.95 -10.57 -11.94
C ASN A 39 -15.54 -11.93 -11.50
N GLY A 40 -15.89 -12.06 -10.21
CA GLY A 40 -16.48 -13.28 -9.64
C GLY A 40 -15.50 -14.42 -9.36
N GLN A 41 -14.20 -14.22 -9.59
CA GLN A 41 -13.14 -15.16 -9.21
C GLN A 41 -12.46 -14.69 -7.93
N TRP A 42 -12.11 -15.62 -7.03
CA TRP A 42 -11.41 -15.33 -5.78
C TRP A 42 -9.90 -15.25 -6.00
N TYR A 43 -9.26 -14.29 -5.34
CA TYR A 43 -7.81 -14.06 -5.37
C TYR A 43 -7.28 -13.77 -3.96
N ASP A 44 -6.01 -14.10 -3.71
CA ASP A 44 -5.27 -13.57 -2.57
C ASP A 44 -4.79 -12.15 -2.91
N LEU A 45 -4.97 -11.23 -1.96
CA LEU A 45 -4.60 -9.82 -2.11
C LEU A 45 -3.13 -9.63 -2.48
N TYR A 46 -2.23 -10.48 -1.99
CA TYR A 46 -0.80 -10.36 -2.31
C TYR A 46 -0.51 -10.74 -3.75
N ASP A 47 -1.26 -11.68 -4.32
CA ASP A 47 -1.16 -12.02 -5.74
C ASP A 47 -1.71 -10.87 -6.60
N VAL A 48 -2.80 -10.23 -6.16
CA VAL A 48 -3.36 -9.03 -6.82
C VAL A 48 -2.35 -7.89 -6.85
N LEU A 49 -1.69 -7.59 -5.72
CA LEU A 49 -0.66 -6.54 -5.62
C LEU A 49 0.58 -6.83 -6.46
N GLN A 50 0.91 -8.11 -6.72
CA GLN A 50 2.02 -8.49 -7.59
C GLN A 50 1.64 -8.50 -9.08
N HIS A 51 0.35 -8.61 -9.40
CA HIS A 51 -0.11 -8.77 -10.76
C HIS A 51 -0.07 -7.45 -11.54
N LYS A 52 0.67 -7.43 -12.66
CA LYS A 52 0.90 -6.23 -13.49
C LYS A 52 -0.37 -5.48 -13.90
N THR A 53 -1.48 -6.20 -14.10
CA THR A 53 -2.77 -5.60 -14.50
C THR A 53 -3.71 -5.34 -13.33
N PHE A 54 -3.63 -6.13 -12.24
CA PHE A 54 -4.61 -6.02 -11.15
C PHE A 54 -4.13 -5.14 -10.01
N ALA A 55 -2.83 -4.90 -9.88
CA ALA A 55 -2.27 -4.01 -8.87
C ALA A 55 -2.90 -2.61 -8.92
N SER A 56 -3.14 -2.09 -10.13
CA SER A 56 -3.78 -0.77 -10.35
C SER A 56 -5.24 -0.68 -9.91
N LEU A 57 -5.89 -1.81 -9.59
CA LEU A 57 -7.24 -1.78 -9.01
C LEU A 57 -7.24 -1.30 -7.56
N ILE A 58 -6.10 -1.39 -6.87
CA ILE A 58 -5.99 -1.17 -5.42
C ILE A 58 -4.75 -0.36 -4.99
N SER A 59 -3.82 -0.08 -5.90
CA SER A 59 -2.61 0.71 -5.63
C SER A 59 -2.15 1.47 -6.87
N ASP A 60 -1.79 2.75 -6.68
CA ASP A 60 -1.18 3.60 -7.70
C ASP A 60 0.36 3.45 -7.75
N GLU A 61 0.95 2.63 -6.87
CA GLU A 61 2.40 2.41 -6.77
C GLU A 61 2.92 1.41 -7.83
N GLY A 62 2.01 0.77 -8.56
CA GLY A 62 2.33 -0.34 -9.46
C GLY A 62 2.48 -1.67 -8.72
N PRO A 63 2.87 -2.74 -9.45
CA PRO A 63 2.97 -4.07 -8.87
C PRO A 63 4.18 -4.18 -7.92
N PHE A 64 3.96 -4.69 -6.71
CA PHE A 64 5.02 -4.93 -5.73
C PHE A 64 4.84 -6.24 -4.97
N ASN A 65 5.94 -6.80 -4.49
CA ASN A 65 5.93 -8.03 -3.71
C ASN A 65 5.65 -7.73 -2.22
N ALA A 66 4.39 -7.87 -1.83
CA ALA A 66 3.94 -7.70 -0.45
C ALA A 66 4.55 -8.70 0.55
N THR A 67 5.16 -9.80 0.09
CA THR A 67 5.83 -10.77 0.98
C THR A 67 7.27 -10.37 1.32
N GLN A 68 7.94 -9.59 0.46
CA GLN A 68 9.30 -9.10 0.70
C GLN A 68 9.40 -8.06 1.82
N MET A 69 8.30 -7.40 2.18
CA MET A 69 8.28 -6.43 3.28
C MET A 69 8.36 -7.07 4.68
N TYR A 70 8.27 -8.40 4.78
CA TYR A 70 8.26 -9.14 6.05
C TYR A 70 9.54 -9.92 6.36
N THR A 71 10.58 -9.85 5.52
CA THR A 71 11.91 -10.44 5.81
C THR A 71 12.83 -9.47 6.52
#